data_AF-A0A8T7LYH3-F1
#
_entry.id   AF-A0A8T7LYH3-F1
#
_cell.length_a   1.000
_cell.length_b   1.000
_cell.length_c   1.000
_cell.angle_alpha   90.00
_cell.angle_beta   90.00
_cell.angle_gamma   90.00
#
_symmetry.space_group_name_H-M   'P 1'
#
loop_
_entity.id
_entity.type
_entity.pdbx_description
1 polymer ?
#
loop_
_entity_poly.entity_id
_entity_poly.type
_entity_poly.pdbx_seq_one_letter_code
_entity_poly.pdbx_strand_id
1 'polypeptide(L)'
;MPGNLRGQLEEARRRREVEQREFERQQAALHNGDIARGVHQRILIVGPCASGKSALVEALRQQGYNAHSAAQEHSHVKTMWLMNKPSHLIYLEVGIEAIKRRRNISWGAEYLQEENLRLAHARVHADCIINTDNLTPEQVVARALTFLHEAGLRE
;
A
#
# COMPACT_ATOMS: atom_id res chain seq x y z
N MET A 1 -5.31 -6.67 -39.20
CA MET A 1 -4.37 -7.79 -38.97
C MET A 1 -4.08 -7.86 -37.48
N PRO A 2 -4.52 -8.89 -36.74
CA PRO A 2 -4.21 -9.01 -35.33
C PRO A 2 -2.71 -9.26 -35.17
N GLY A 3 -2.00 -8.37 -34.47
CA GLY A 3 -0.55 -8.48 -34.27
C GLY A 3 -0.17 -9.81 -33.61
N ASN A 4 0.95 -10.40 -34.06
CA ASN A 4 1.49 -11.67 -33.56
C ASN A 4 1.54 -11.65 -32.01
N LEU A 5 0.86 -12.61 -31.38
CA LEU A 5 0.77 -12.77 -29.93
C LEU A 5 2.14 -12.79 -29.23
N ARG A 6 3.19 -13.32 -29.88
CA ARG A 6 4.56 -13.24 -29.35
C ARG A 6 5.08 -11.81 -29.26
N GLY A 7 4.83 -10.99 -30.27
CA GLY A 7 5.24 -9.58 -30.27
C GLY A 7 4.51 -8.78 -29.18
N GLN A 8 3.22 -9.06 -28.97
CA GLN A 8 2.43 -8.44 -27.90
C GLN A 8 2.95 -8.81 -26.50
N LEU A 9 3.39 -10.06 -26.31
CA LEU A 9 3.98 -10.54 -25.05
C LEU A 9 5.36 -9.94 -24.77
N GLU A 10 6.22 -9.84 -25.79
CA GLU A 10 7.55 -9.21 -25.66
C GLU A 10 7.44 -7.70 -25.37
N GLU A 11 6.49 -7.02 -26.00
CA GLU A 11 6.25 -5.60 -25.75
C GLU A 11 5.68 -5.36 -24.34
N ALA A 12 4.75 -6.21 -23.89
CA ALA A 12 4.25 -6.17 -22.51
C ALA A 12 5.36 -6.43 -21.48
N ARG A 13 6.30 -7.34 -21.78
CA ARG A 13 7.46 -7.61 -20.93
C ARG A 13 8.40 -6.40 -20.86
N ARG A 14 8.74 -5.78 -22.00
CA ARG A 14 9.55 -4.56 -22.03
C ARG A 14 8.90 -3.41 -21.28
N ARG A 15 7.58 -3.21 -21.43
CA ARG A 15 6.85 -2.18 -20.68
C ARG A 15 6.96 -2.41 -19.17
N ARG A 16 6.78 -3.66 -18.71
CA ARG A 16 6.97 -4.03 -17.30
C ARG A 16 8.41 -3.82 -16.81
N GLU A 17 9.41 -4.16 -17.63
CA GLU A 17 10.83 -3.98 -17.27
C GLU A 17 11.21 -2.50 -17.21
N VAL A 18 10.65 -1.65 -18.08
CA VAL A 18 10.84 -0.20 -18.04
C VAL A 18 10.15 0.39 -16.81
N GLU A 19 8.88 0.02 -16.56
CA GLU A 19 8.14 0.43 -15.36
C GLU A 19 8.87 0.04 -14.08
N GLN A 20 9.42 -1.18 -14.01
CA GLN A 20 10.21 -1.66 -12.87
C GLN A 20 11.51 -0.86 -12.68
N ARG A 21 12.23 -0.54 -13.77
CA ARG A 21 13.46 0.26 -13.70
C ARG A 21 13.20 1.72 -13.35
N GLU A 22 12.13 2.31 -13.87
CA GLU A 22 11.70 3.65 -13.50
C GLU A 22 11.26 3.69 -12.03
N PHE A 23 10.55 2.67 -11.57
CA PHE A 23 10.21 2.47 -10.16
C PHE A 23 11.45 2.41 -9.27
N GLU A 24 12.43 1.57 -9.61
CA GLU A 24 13.68 1.43 -8.85
C GLU A 24 14.48 2.74 -8.80
N ARG A 25 14.55 3.47 -9.92
CA ARG A 25 15.19 4.80 -9.98
C ARG A 25 14.48 5.82 -9.11
N GLN A 26 13.14 5.85 -9.15
CA GLN A 26 12.37 6.81 -8.37
C GLN A 26 12.43 6.52 -6.87
N GLN A 27 12.43 5.25 -6.48
CA GLN A 27 12.65 4.82 -5.09
C GLN A 27 14.06 5.17 -4.60
N ALA A 28 15.09 4.88 -5.38
CA ALA A 28 16.48 5.22 -5.03
C ALA A 28 16.70 6.74 -4.88
N ALA A 29 16.01 7.56 -5.69
CA ALA A 29 16.08 9.01 -5.60
C ALA A 29 15.40 9.56 -4.34
N LEU A 30 14.31 8.94 -3.88
CA LEU A 30 13.65 9.29 -2.61
C LEU A 30 14.53 8.88 -1.41
N HIS A 31 15.20 7.74 -1.49
CA HIS A 31 16.06 7.25 -0.39
C HIS A 31 17.37 8.04 -0.23
N ASN A 32 17.94 8.54 -1.33
CA ASN A 32 19.26 9.23 -1.32
C ASN A 32 19.18 10.75 -1.14
N GLY A 33 18.00 11.37 -1.11
CA GLY A 33 17.82 12.83 -1.14
C GLY A 33 17.60 13.55 0.20
N ASP A 34 17.27 12.83 1.28
CA ASP A 34 16.58 13.43 2.45
C ASP A 34 17.45 13.65 3.72
N ILE A 35 18.77 13.67 3.62
CA ILE A 35 19.64 13.98 4.79
C ILE A 35 19.60 15.49 5.16
N ALA A 36 19.03 16.36 4.33
CA ALA A 36 19.01 17.80 4.58
C ALA A 36 17.59 18.36 4.71
N ARG A 37 17.00 18.20 5.90
CA ARG A 37 15.92 19.04 6.47
C ARG A 37 14.56 19.02 5.72
N GLY A 38 13.68 18.09 6.11
CA GLY A 38 12.25 18.41 6.27
C GLY A 38 11.31 18.20 5.08
N VAL A 39 11.56 17.24 4.18
CA VAL A 39 10.46 16.66 3.39
C VAL A 39 9.73 15.71 4.34
N HIS A 40 8.52 16.09 4.79
CA HIS A 40 7.77 15.29 5.76
C HIS A 40 7.61 13.84 5.27
N GLN A 41 8.33 12.91 5.92
CA GLN A 41 8.30 11.47 5.67
C GLN A 41 6.85 10.97 5.51
N ARG A 42 6.38 10.83 4.27
CA ARG A 42 4.99 10.50 3.98
C ARG A 42 4.78 9.00 4.11
N ILE A 43 4.04 8.60 5.13
CA ILE A 43 3.65 7.20 5.35
C ILE A 43 2.31 6.99 4.65
N LEU A 44 2.27 6.11 3.66
CA LEU A 44 1.04 5.77 2.94
C LEU A 44 0.50 4.42 3.41
N ILE A 45 -0.78 4.39 3.76
CA ILE A 45 -1.49 3.21 4.19
C ILE A 45 -2.46 2.78 3.09
N VAL A 46 -2.33 1.54 2.63
CA VAL A 46 -3.17 0.92 1.59
C VAL A 46 -3.68 -0.44 2.05
N GLY A 47 -4.64 -1.03 1.34
CA GLY A 47 -5.24 -2.33 1.69
C GLY A 47 -6.73 -2.39 1.35
N PRO A 48 -7.39 -3.55 1.45
CA PRO A 48 -8.80 -3.71 1.08
C PRO A 48 -9.75 -2.84 1.92
N CYS A 49 -11.00 -2.73 1.48
CA CYS A 49 -12.05 -2.15 2.30
C CYS A 49 -12.19 -2.89 3.63
N ALA A 50 -12.51 -2.14 4.69
CA ALA A 50 -12.65 -2.66 6.07
C ALA A 50 -11.37 -3.28 6.69
N SER A 51 -10.20 -3.08 6.08
CA SER A 51 -8.91 -3.48 6.68
C SER A 51 -8.44 -2.59 7.83
N GLY A 52 -9.05 -1.40 8.02
CA GLY A 52 -8.71 -0.49 9.11
C GLY A 52 -7.85 0.72 8.71
N LYS A 53 -7.68 1.00 7.41
CA LYS A 53 -6.82 2.10 6.91
C LYS A 53 -7.09 3.46 7.58
N SER A 54 -8.36 3.88 7.65
CA SER A 54 -8.72 5.18 8.21
C SER A 54 -8.40 5.28 9.69
N ALA A 55 -8.68 4.23 10.46
CA ALA A 55 -8.37 4.16 11.88
C ALA A 55 -6.85 4.22 12.13
N LEU A 56 -6.07 3.49 11.33
CA LEU A 56 -4.61 3.54 11.45
C LEU A 56 -4.03 4.91 11.08
N VAL A 57 -4.52 5.53 10.00
CA VAL A 57 -4.10 6.90 9.61
C VAL A 57 -4.38 7.88 10.74
N GLU A 58 -5.58 7.84 11.33
CA GLU A 58 -5.96 8.73 12.41
C GLU A 58 -5.06 8.53 13.64
N ALA A 59 -4.87 7.29 14.07
CA ALA A 59 -4.01 6.96 15.20
C ALA A 59 -2.56 7.39 14.98
N LEU A 60 -1.98 7.15 13.80
CA LEU A 60 -0.61 7.59 13.49
C LEU A 60 -0.48 9.12 13.47
N ARG A 61 -1.49 9.83 12.94
CA ARG A 61 -1.50 11.31 12.98
C ARG A 61 -1.57 11.85 14.39
N GLN A 62 -2.32 11.21 15.29
CA GLN A 62 -2.37 11.58 16.71
C GLN A 62 -1.00 11.41 17.40
N GLN A 63 -0.15 10.52 16.87
CA GLN A 63 1.24 10.30 17.31
C GLN A 63 2.25 11.17 16.53
N GLY A 64 1.83 12.19 15.79
CA GLY A 64 2.72 13.13 15.08
C GLY A 64 3.16 12.70 13.66
N TYR A 65 2.89 11.47 13.25
CA TYR A 65 3.30 10.98 11.93
C TYR A 65 2.53 11.62 10.77
N ASN A 66 3.23 11.90 9.66
CA ASN A 66 2.65 12.34 8.39
C ASN A 66 2.01 11.16 7.61
N ALA A 67 0.97 10.56 8.20
CA ALA A 67 0.26 9.41 7.64
C ALA A 67 -0.87 9.81 6.68
N HIS A 68 -1.04 9.06 5.60
CA HIS A 68 -2.08 9.23 4.58
C HIS A 68 -2.60 7.88 4.13
N SER A 69 -3.80 7.84 3.54
CA SER A 69 -4.27 6.66 2.83
C SER A 69 -4.56 6.98 1.37
N ALA A 70 -4.46 5.95 0.52
CA ALA A 70 -4.93 6.00 -0.85
C ALA A 70 -6.05 4.97 -1.02
N ALA A 71 -7.09 5.35 -1.75
CA ALA A 71 -8.18 4.47 -2.18
C ALA A 71 -7.76 3.56 -3.34
N GLN A 72 -6.60 2.91 -3.22
CA GLN A 72 -5.98 2.08 -4.26
C GLN A 72 -6.87 0.87 -4.62
N GLU A 73 -7.63 0.35 -3.66
CA GLU A 73 -8.62 -0.72 -3.81
C GLU A 73 -9.77 -0.37 -4.76
N HIS A 74 -9.97 0.92 -5.05
CA HIS A 74 -11.00 1.42 -5.96
C HIS A 74 -10.43 1.90 -7.30
N SER A 75 -9.12 1.79 -7.51
CA SER A 75 -8.47 2.25 -8.75
C SER A 75 -8.08 1.07 -9.64
N HIS A 76 -8.39 1.18 -10.93
CA HIS A 76 -7.88 0.26 -11.95
C HIS A 76 -6.40 0.52 -12.29
N VAL A 77 -5.87 1.69 -11.92
CA VAL A 77 -4.44 2.01 -12.07
C VAL A 77 -3.70 1.39 -10.88
N LYS A 78 -3.08 0.23 -11.10
CA LYS A 78 -2.38 -0.55 -10.06
C LYS A 78 -1.26 0.23 -9.35
N THR A 79 -0.71 1.23 -10.02
CA THR A 79 0.39 2.08 -9.56
C THR A 79 -0.06 3.43 -9.03
N MET A 80 -1.37 3.69 -8.86
CA MET A 80 -1.90 4.98 -8.42
C MET A 80 -1.27 5.47 -7.11
N TRP A 81 -0.98 4.54 -6.20
CA TRP A 81 -0.32 4.83 -4.92
C TRP A 81 1.00 5.58 -5.08
N LEU A 82 1.75 5.37 -6.17
CA LEU A 82 3.02 6.06 -6.46
C LEU A 82 2.86 7.58 -6.59
N MET A 83 1.71 8.07 -7.02
CA MET A 83 1.46 9.51 -7.13
C MET A 83 1.52 10.22 -5.78
N ASN A 84 1.34 9.48 -4.68
CA ASN A 84 1.51 10.01 -3.34
C ASN A 84 2.97 10.20 -2.96
N LYS A 85 3.95 9.66 -3.71
CA LYS A 85 5.38 9.72 -3.38
C LYS A 85 5.65 9.35 -1.91
N PRO A 86 5.20 8.17 -1.44
CA PRO A 86 5.44 7.76 -0.06
C PRO A 86 6.93 7.54 0.19
N SER A 87 7.40 7.91 1.39
CA SER A 87 8.69 7.40 1.87
C SER A 87 8.55 5.98 2.43
N HIS A 88 7.36 5.63 2.96
CA HIS A 88 7.04 4.30 3.48
C HIS A 88 5.62 3.89 3.10
N LEU A 89 5.44 2.62 2.74
CA LEU A 89 4.17 2.01 2.37
C LEU A 89 3.79 0.89 3.34
N ILE A 90 2.69 1.08 4.07
CA ILE A 90 2.10 0.07 4.95
C ILE A 90 0.87 -0.53 4.26
N TYR A 91 0.86 -1.85 4.10
CA TYR A 91 -0.26 -2.60 3.55
C TYR A 91 -1.04 -3.30 4.66
N LEU A 92 -2.34 -3.03 4.75
CA LEU A 92 -3.25 -3.75 5.64
C LEU A 92 -3.91 -4.90 4.88
N GLU A 93 -3.65 -6.12 5.35
CA GLU A 93 -4.30 -7.33 4.86
C GLU A 93 -5.50 -7.69 5.75
N VAL A 94 -6.57 -8.18 5.13
CA VAL A 94 -7.77 -8.66 5.81
C VAL A 94 -8.45 -9.75 5.00
N GLY A 95 -8.93 -10.79 5.67
CA GLY A 95 -9.74 -11.87 5.14
C GLY A 95 -11.24 -11.59 5.26
N ILE A 96 -12.03 -12.22 4.39
CA ILE A 96 -13.48 -11.99 4.28
C ILE A 96 -14.23 -12.27 5.60
N GLU A 97 -13.80 -13.27 6.36
CA GLU A 97 -14.42 -13.60 7.66
C GLU A 97 -14.16 -12.54 8.72
N ALA A 98 -12.96 -11.94 8.74
CA ALA A 98 -12.68 -10.81 9.62
C ALA A 98 -13.50 -9.57 9.24
N ILE A 99 -13.72 -9.33 7.94
CA ILE A 99 -14.58 -8.23 7.48
C ILE A 99 -16.02 -8.45 7.96
N LYS A 100 -16.59 -9.65 7.75
CA LYS A 100 -17.96 -9.98 8.18
C LYS A 100 -18.16 -9.80 9.68
N ARG A 101 -17.13 -10.08 10.48
CA ARG A 101 -17.16 -9.82 11.94
C ARG A 101 -17.20 -8.32 12.28
N ARG A 102 -16.56 -7.48 11.46
CA ARG A 102 -16.44 -6.02 11.70
C ARG A 102 -17.59 -5.21 11.14
N ARG A 103 -18.17 -5.64 10.02
CA ARG A 103 -19.18 -4.89 9.28
C ARG A 103 -20.22 -5.83 8.68
N ASN A 104 -21.46 -5.36 8.68
CA ASN A 104 -22.50 -5.96 7.87
C ASN A 104 -22.25 -5.57 6.40
N ILE A 105 -21.94 -6.55 5.55
CA ILE A 105 -21.59 -6.37 4.14
C ILE A 105 -22.58 -7.12 3.25
N SER A 106 -22.93 -6.55 2.10
CA SER A 106 -23.76 -7.19 1.07
C SER A 106 -22.95 -7.96 0.02
N TRP A 107 -21.63 -7.85 0.05
CA TRP A 107 -20.69 -8.44 -0.91
C TRP A 107 -19.87 -9.57 -0.29
N GLY A 108 -19.30 -10.41 -1.16
CA GLY A 108 -18.62 -11.65 -0.79
C GLY A 108 -17.10 -11.65 -0.98
N ALA A 109 -16.52 -12.85 -0.94
CA ALA A 109 -15.08 -13.04 -1.12
C ALA A 109 -14.61 -12.62 -2.53
N GLU A 110 -15.47 -12.68 -3.52
CA GLU A 110 -15.19 -12.30 -4.91
C GLU A 110 -14.85 -10.80 -5.01
N TYR A 111 -15.62 -9.96 -4.32
CA TYR A 111 -15.36 -8.52 -4.28
C TYR A 111 -14.03 -8.20 -3.59
N LEU A 112 -13.73 -8.90 -2.49
CA LEU A 112 -12.43 -8.80 -1.83
C LEU A 112 -11.27 -9.24 -2.74
N GLN A 113 -11.47 -10.27 -3.58
CA GLN A 113 -10.48 -10.70 -4.56
C GLN A 113 -10.24 -9.61 -5.62
N GLU A 114 -11.27 -8.94 -6.11
CA GLU A 114 -11.11 -7.81 -7.04
C GLU A 114 -10.30 -6.65 -6.42
N GLU A 115 -10.58 -6.29 -5.17
CA GLU A 115 -9.79 -5.28 -4.46
C GLU A 115 -8.32 -5.72 -4.34
N ASN A 116 -8.08 -6.98 -3.96
CA ASN A 116 -6.73 -7.54 -3.88
C ASN A 116 -6.00 -7.53 -5.23
N LEU A 117 -6.69 -7.73 -6.36
CA LEU A 117 -6.09 -7.63 -7.69
C LEU A 117 -5.65 -6.20 -8.04
N ARG A 118 -6.44 -5.19 -7.64
CA ARG A 118 -6.09 -3.77 -7.82
C ARG A 118 -4.93 -3.36 -6.92
N LEU A 119 -4.88 -3.94 -5.73
CA LEU A 119 -3.87 -3.72 -4.70
C LEU A 119 -2.57 -4.51 -4.90
N ALA A 120 -2.55 -5.49 -5.82
CA ALA A 120 -1.44 -6.44 -5.96
C ALA A 120 -0.07 -5.76 -6.13
N HIS A 121 0.01 -4.66 -6.89
CA HIS A 121 1.25 -3.92 -7.03
C HIS A 121 1.66 -3.26 -5.72
N ALA A 122 0.75 -2.54 -5.04
CA ALA A 122 1.07 -1.92 -3.76
C ALA A 122 1.48 -2.97 -2.69
N ARG A 123 0.89 -4.17 -2.71
CA ARG A 123 1.25 -5.25 -1.80
C ARG A 123 2.69 -5.75 -1.98
N VAL A 124 3.12 -5.95 -3.23
CA VAL A 124 4.48 -6.44 -3.54
C VAL A 124 5.54 -5.41 -3.15
N HIS A 125 5.20 -4.13 -3.18
CA HIS A 125 6.10 -3.02 -2.86
C HIS A 125 5.90 -2.45 -1.45
N ALA A 126 5.13 -3.12 -0.59
CA ALA A 126 4.91 -2.68 0.77
C ALA A 126 6.15 -2.91 1.62
N ASP A 127 6.55 -1.89 2.37
CA ASP A 127 7.65 -1.98 3.35
C ASP A 127 7.19 -2.73 4.60
N CYS A 128 5.89 -2.67 4.91
CA CYS A 128 5.27 -3.39 6.01
C CYS A 128 3.92 -3.98 5.58
N ILE A 129 3.68 -5.25 5.88
CA ILE A 129 2.36 -5.90 5.71
C ILE A 129 1.82 -6.29 7.07
N ILE A 130 0.63 -5.81 7.42
CA ILE A 130 -0.04 -6.11 8.68
C ILE A 130 -1.33 -6.89 8.36
N ASN A 131 -1.34 -8.18 8.68
CA ASN A 131 -2.58 -8.96 8.69
C ASN A 131 -3.42 -8.56 9.90
N THR A 132 -4.62 -8.06 9.65
CA THR A 132 -5.49 -7.51 10.68
C THR A 132 -6.49 -8.51 11.25
N ASP A 133 -6.64 -9.73 10.71
CA ASP A 133 -7.79 -10.61 10.93
C ASP A 133 -8.18 -10.84 12.39
N ASN A 134 -7.16 -10.96 13.24
CA ASN A 134 -7.29 -11.26 14.66
C ASN A 134 -6.61 -10.18 15.54
N LEU A 135 -6.41 -8.98 14.99
CA LEU A 135 -5.83 -7.86 15.72
C LEU A 135 -6.91 -6.86 16.12
N THR A 136 -6.79 -6.33 17.33
CA THR A 136 -7.51 -5.12 17.72
C THR A 136 -6.91 -3.89 17.03
N PRO A 137 -7.65 -2.78 16.93
CA PRO A 137 -7.10 -1.53 16.38
C PRO A 137 -5.79 -1.10 17.05
N GLU A 138 -5.68 -1.22 18.37
CA GLU A 138 -4.50 -0.87 19.16
C GLU A 138 -3.31 -1.75 18.80
N GLN A 139 -3.54 -3.05 18.56
CA GLN A 139 -2.49 -3.97 18.13
C GLN A 139 -2.01 -3.67 16.70
N VAL A 140 -2.90 -3.23 15.82
CA VAL A 140 -2.52 -2.76 14.47
C VAL A 140 -1.65 -1.51 14.57
N VAL A 141 -2.03 -0.55 15.40
CA VAL A 141 -1.24 0.68 15.65
C VAL A 141 0.13 0.33 16.24
N ALA A 142 0.19 -0.52 17.25
CA ALA A 142 1.44 -0.94 17.87
C ALA A 142 2.40 -1.56 16.84
N ARG A 143 1.90 -2.43 15.95
CA ARG A 143 2.73 -3.02 14.88
C ARG A 143 3.24 -1.99 13.89
N ALA A 144 2.39 -1.03 13.50
CA ALA A 144 2.80 0.04 12.61
C ALA A 144 3.88 0.92 13.27
N LEU A 145 3.72 1.28 14.54
CA LEU A 145 4.71 2.07 15.29
C LEU A 145 6.04 1.32 15.44
N THR A 146 6.02 0.01 15.75
CA THR A 146 7.23 -0.82 15.78
C THR A 146 7.99 -0.73 14.45
N PHE A 147 7.30 -0.93 13.33
CA PHE A 147 7.90 -0.80 12.00
C PHE A 147 8.50 0.58 11.76
N LEU A 148 7.76 1.66 12.07
CA LEU A 148 8.23 3.03 11.85
C LEU A 148 9.45 3.38 12.69
N HIS A 149 9.50 2.92 13.95
CA HIS A 149 10.66 3.10 14.82
C HIS A 149 11.89 2.33 14.31
N GLU A 150 11.70 1.09 13.84
CA GLU A 150 12.77 0.28 13.24
C GLU A 150 13.30 0.88 11.93
N ALA A 151 12.43 1.55 11.17
CA ALA A 151 12.80 2.32 9.98
C ALA A 151 13.48 3.67 10.30
N GLY A 152 13.66 4.00 11.58
CA GLY A 152 14.34 5.22 12.03
C GLY A 152 13.48 6.49 11.95
N LEU A 153 12.17 6.36 11.73
CA LEU A 153 11.24 7.49 11.76
C LEU A 153 10.95 7.83 13.22
N ARG A 154 11.05 9.11 13.53
CA ARG A 154 10.60 9.71 14.78
C ARG A 154 9.45 10.66 14.45
N GLU A 155 8.50 10.72 15.36
CA GLU A 155 7.36 11.65 15.39
C GLU A 155 7.74 13.12 15.15
#